data_AF-G5H5K7-F1
#
_entry.id   AF-G5H5K7-F1
#
_cell.length_a   1.000
_cell.length_b   1.000
_cell.length_c   1.000
_cell.angle_alpha   90.00
_cell.angle_beta   90.00
_cell.angle_gamma   90.00
#
_symmetry.space_group_name_H-M   'P 1'
#
loop_
_entity.id
_entity.type
_entity.pdbx_description
1 polymer ?
#
loop_
_entity_poly.entity_id
_entity_poly.type
_entity_poly.pdbx_seq_one_letter_code
_entity_poly.pdbx_strand_id
1 'polypeptide(L)'
;MKKIALWSMLFCLCATSGYAQRADVAKSTKEQKQEAKAVQGDILFKTAVEAIKARNFVWEFYNPRSTDKSKVCYNFMTIEGDSIYFQAAWSTQGRMQEGFRQSVGKIEQLTMTPDKKGNMKVYMKADMTDVQSSWRTTWTLTSSFKLFKGSNAAPWMGGWEGYIVLPSQANVTRLSGSMPLNIPQGFIK
;
A
#
# COMPACT_ATOMS: atom_id res chain seq x y z
N MET A 1 -76.35 8.26 28.45
CA MET A 1 -75.27 7.30 28.11
C MET A 1 -74.90 7.58 26.65
N LYS A 2 -73.66 7.86 26.22
CA LYS A 2 -72.37 7.22 26.51
C LYS A 2 -71.21 8.22 26.30
N LYS A 3 -70.20 8.11 27.16
CA LYS A 3 -68.87 8.73 27.07
C LYS A 3 -68.04 7.96 26.04
N ILE A 4 -67.70 8.50 24.86
CA ILE A 4 -66.55 8.02 24.05
C ILE A 4 -66.06 9.16 23.14
N ALA A 5 -65.18 10.00 23.66
CA ALA A 5 -64.40 10.90 22.82
C ALA A 5 -63.15 11.32 23.60
N LEU A 6 -62.17 10.43 23.80
CA LEU A 6 -60.83 10.86 24.23
C LEU A 6 -59.75 9.75 24.21
N TRP A 7 -59.69 8.90 23.18
CA TRP A 7 -58.59 7.88 23.11
C TRP A 7 -57.96 7.67 21.74
N SER A 8 -58.32 8.46 20.71
CA SER A 8 -57.78 8.29 19.35
C SER A 8 -56.70 9.29 18.94
N MET A 9 -56.29 10.21 19.83
CA MET A 9 -55.26 11.23 19.52
C MET A 9 -53.87 10.95 20.10
N LEU A 10 -53.60 9.74 20.62
CA LEU A 10 -52.29 9.40 21.20
C LEU A 10 -51.50 8.32 20.44
N PHE A 11 -51.94 7.91 19.25
CA PHE A 11 -51.26 6.84 18.49
C PHE A 11 -50.63 7.27 17.14
N CYS A 12 -50.65 8.55 16.79
CA CYS A 12 -50.07 9.03 15.52
C CYS A 12 -48.70 9.72 15.64
N LEU A 13 -48.07 9.78 16.83
CA LEU A 13 -46.79 10.49 17.02
C LEU A 13 -45.56 9.59 17.17
N CYS A 14 -45.70 8.26 17.14
CA CYS A 14 -44.56 7.34 17.34
C CYS A 14 -44.10 6.57 16.09
N ALA A 15 -44.74 6.76 14.92
CA ALA A 15 -44.38 6.02 13.71
C ALA A 15 -43.35 6.72 12.80
N THR A 16 -43.13 8.03 12.98
CA THR A 16 -42.18 8.81 12.16
C THR A 16 -40.82 9.03 12.83
N SER A 17 -40.73 8.90 14.16
CA SER A 17 -39.46 9.06 14.89
C SER A 17 -38.48 7.90 14.66
N GLY A 18 -38.96 6.67 14.46
CA GLY A 18 -38.09 5.51 14.25
C GLY A 18 -37.29 5.53 12.94
N TYR A 19 -37.82 6.13 11.87
CA TYR A 19 -37.13 6.24 10.58
C TYR A 19 -36.13 7.40 10.55
N ALA A 20 -36.50 8.57 11.08
CA ALA A 20 -35.59 9.70 11.20
C ALA A 20 -34.40 9.37 12.12
N GLN A 21 -34.67 8.76 13.27
CA GLN A 21 -33.65 8.38 14.24
C GLN A 21 -32.73 7.27 13.72
N ARG A 22 -33.24 6.30 12.94
CA ARG A 22 -32.41 5.30 12.25
C ARG A 22 -31.57 5.89 11.11
N ALA A 23 -32.10 6.84 10.35
CA ALA A 23 -31.38 7.53 9.29
C ALA A 23 -30.25 8.40 9.85
N ASP A 24 -30.51 9.13 10.95
CA ASP A 24 -29.51 9.98 11.63
C ASP A 24 -28.42 9.14 12.31
N VAL A 25 -28.76 8.02 12.96
CA VAL A 25 -27.75 7.09 13.52
C VAL A 25 -26.92 6.42 12.42
N ALA A 26 -27.54 6.01 11.31
CA ALA A 26 -26.82 5.41 10.18
C ALA A 26 -25.88 6.43 9.48
N LYS A 27 -26.33 7.68 9.34
CA LYS A 27 -25.54 8.79 8.81
C LYS A 27 -24.36 9.13 9.74
N SER A 28 -24.62 9.25 11.04
CA SER A 28 -23.59 9.46 12.06
C SER A 28 -22.55 8.33 12.07
N THR A 29 -22.98 7.08 11.96
CA THR A 29 -22.06 5.92 11.89
C THR A 29 -21.20 5.94 10.62
N LYS A 30 -21.75 6.43 9.49
CA LYS A 30 -21.01 6.56 8.23
C LYS A 30 -19.99 7.69 8.29
N GLU A 31 -20.36 8.84 8.86
CA GLU A 31 -19.49 9.99 9.08
C GLU A 31 -18.33 9.64 10.03
N GLN A 32 -18.62 8.99 11.17
CA GLN A 32 -17.59 8.48 12.08
C GLN A 32 -16.63 7.50 11.40
N LYS A 33 -17.13 6.59 10.56
CA LYS A 33 -16.28 5.67 9.77
C LYS A 33 -15.41 6.42 8.76
N GLN A 34 -15.92 7.52 8.18
CA GLN A 34 -15.17 8.33 7.22
C GLN A 34 -14.10 9.16 7.92
N GLU A 35 -14.40 9.74 9.08
CA GLU A 35 -13.43 10.44 9.93
C GLU A 35 -12.34 9.49 10.40
N ALA A 36 -12.69 8.31 10.91
CA ALA A 36 -11.70 7.30 11.32
C ALA A 36 -10.80 6.87 10.15
N LYS A 37 -11.35 6.71 8.94
CA LYS A 37 -10.57 6.44 7.72
C LYS A 37 -9.65 7.60 7.35
N ALA A 38 -10.09 8.85 7.50
CA ALA A 38 -9.27 10.03 7.23
C ALA A 38 -8.10 10.12 8.22
N VAL A 39 -8.36 9.92 9.51
CA VAL A 39 -7.32 9.88 10.55
C VAL A 39 -6.30 8.76 10.28
N GLN A 40 -6.79 7.55 9.98
CA GLN A 40 -5.91 6.43 9.62
C GLN A 40 -5.08 6.73 8.37
N GLY A 41 -5.71 7.32 7.35
CA GLY A 41 -5.06 7.74 6.12
C GLY A 41 -3.94 8.75 6.36
N ASP A 42 -4.16 9.73 7.25
CA ASP A 42 -3.14 10.71 7.63
C ASP A 42 -1.97 10.08 8.40
N ILE A 43 -2.23 9.11 9.27
CA ILE A 43 -1.19 8.34 9.97
C ILE A 43 -0.34 7.56 8.96
N LEU A 44 -0.98 6.84 8.03
CA LEU A 44 -0.31 6.08 6.98
C LEU A 44 0.55 6.99 6.09
N PHE A 45 0.00 8.13 5.67
CA PHE A 45 0.72 9.10 4.86
C PHE A 45 1.95 9.65 5.57
N LYS A 46 1.79 10.13 6.81
CA LYS A 46 2.91 10.66 7.61
C LYS A 46 3.98 9.60 7.84
N THR A 47 3.58 8.38 8.17
CA THR A 47 4.49 7.25 8.38
C THR A 47 5.29 6.94 7.11
N ALA A 48 4.63 6.88 5.95
CA ALA A 48 5.28 6.67 4.67
C ALA A 48 6.27 7.79 4.32
N VAL A 49 5.90 9.05 4.56
CA VAL A 49 6.78 10.22 4.35
C VAL A 49 8.03 10.11 5.22
N GLU A 50 7.90 9.83 6.52
CA GLU A 50 9.04 9.71 7.41
C GLU A 50 9.92 8.49 7.08
N ALA A 51 9.31 7.36 6.70
CA ALA A 51 10.02 6.16 6.28
C ALA A 51 10.87 6.40 5.02
N ILE A 52 10.34 7.13 4.02
CA ILE A 52 11.08 7.53 2.81
C ILE A 52 12.23 8.48 3.17
N LYS A 53 11.99 9.49 4.02
CA LYS A 53 13.05 10.43 4.47
C LYS A 53 14.16 9.69 5.20
N ALA A 54 13.82 8.75 6.06
CA ALA A 54 14.76 7.92 6.80
C ALA A 54 15.48 6.88 5.93
N ARG A 55 15.05 6.72 4.66
CA ARG A 55 15.50 5.65 3.77
C ARG A 55 15.41 4.27 4.43
N ASN A 56 14.32 4.03 5.15
CA ASN A 56 14.08 2.77 5.84
C ASN A 56 12.62 2.37 5.65
N PHE A 57 12.34 1.67 4.55
CA PHE A 57 10.97 1.31 4.18
C PHE A 57 10.91 0.07 3.29
N VAL A 58 9.73 -0.52 3.23
CA VAL A 58 9.38 -1.52 2.23
C VAL A 58 8.35 -0.92 1.29
N TRP A 59 8.62 -1.02 -0.01
CA TRP A 59 7.65 -0.74 -1.05
C TRP A 59 7.07 -2.06 -1.52
N GLU A 60 5.83 -2.33 -1.11
CA GLU A 60 5.07 -3.50 -1.55
C GLU A 60 4.33 -3.16 -2.83
N PHE A 61 4.27 -4.10 -3.77
CA PHE A 61 3.50 -3.92 -4.98
C PHE A 61 2.72 -5.17 -5.35
N TYR A 62 1.51 -4.97 -5.83
CA TYR A 62 0.53 -6.01 -6.10
C TYR A 62 0.03 -5.86 -7.51
N ASN A 63 0.07 -6.96 -8.27
CA ASN A 63 -0.64 -7.02 -9.53
C ASN A 63 -2.13 -7.24 -9.24
N PRO A 64 -3.03 -6.26 -9.48
CA PRO A 64 -4.45 -6.44 -9.24
C PRO A 64 -5.09 -7.51 -10.14
N ARG A 65 -4.38 -7.94 -11.18
CA ARG A 65 -4.79 -9.04 -12.08
C ARG A 65 -4.28 -10.40 -11.62
N SER A 66 -3.54 -10.48 -10.51
CA SER A 66 -3.09 -11.75 -9.95
C SER A 66 -4.28 -12.61 -9.57
N THR A 67 -4.24 -13.89 -9.95
CA THR A 67 -5.21 -14.90 -9.53
C THR A 67 -4.87 -15.51 -8.17
N ASP A 68 -3.69 -15.19 -7.62
CA ASP A 68 -3.28 -15.67 -6.30
C ASP A 68 -4.11 -15.01 -5.19
N LYS A 69 -4.76 -15.84 -4.36
CA LYS A 69 -5.63 -15.43 -3.25
C LYS A 69 -4.90 -15.39 -1.91
N SER A 70 -3.62 -15.76 -1.85
CA SER A 70 -2.84 -15.91 -0.61
C SER A 70 -2.70 -14.60 0.20
N LYS A 71 -2.94 -13.44 -0.42
CA LYS A 71 -2.69 -12.09 0.14
C LYS A 71 -1.23 -11.84 0.55
N VAL A 72 -0.33 -12.77 0.24
CA VAL A 72 1.10 -12.64 0.50
C VAL A 72 1.72 -11.74 -0.57
N CYS A 73 2.57 -10.80 -0.16
CA CYS A 73 3.28 -9.96 -1.11
C CYS A 73 4.60 -10.62 -1.54
N TYR A 74 4.66 -11.13 -2.77
CA TYR A 74 5.90 -11.65 -3.36
C TYR A 74 6.69 -10.60 -4.15
N ASN A 75 6.11 -9.42 -4.36
CA ASN A 75 6.72 -8.36 -5.14
C ASN A 75 6.96 -7.14 -4.25
N PHE A 76 8.21 -6.88 -3.93
CA PHE A 76 8.54 -5.81 -3.02
C PHE A 76 9.97 -5.31 -3.23
N MET A 77 10.21 -4.17 -2.63
CA MET A 77 11.54 -3.58 -2.53
C MET A 77 11.78 -3.17 -1.08
N THR A 78 12.87 -3.64 -0.50
CA THR A 78 13.34 -3.20 0.82
C THR A 78 14.43 -2.17 0.62
N ILE A 79 14.31 -1.03 1.31
CA ILE A 79 15.29 0.05 1.31
C ILE A 79 15.77 0.26 2.73
N GLU A 80 17.08 0.18 2.93
CA GLU A 80 17.77 0.42 4.19
C GLU A 80 19.02 1.26 3.95
N GLY A 81 18.97 2.54 4.33
CA GLY A 81 19.96 3.52 3.94
C GLY A 81 20.02 3.65 2.42
N ASP A 82 21.19 3.42 1.84
CA ASP A 82 21.36 3.43 0.38
C ASP A 82 21.19 2.04 -0.24
N SER A 83 20.97 1.00 0.56
CA SER A 83 20.88 -0.38 0.06
C SER A 83 19.47 -0.70 -0.41
N ILE A 84 19.37 -1.41 -1.54
CA ILE A 84 18.11 -1.93 -2.06
C ILE A 84 18.18 -3.45 -2.16
N TYR A 85 17.14 -4.12 -1.70
CA TYR A 85 16.78 -5.47 -2.15
C TYR A 85 15.47 -5.40 -2.94
N PHE A 86 15.45 -5.98 -4.13
CA PHE A 86 14.29 -6.02 -5.01
C PHE A 86 13.91 -7.46 -5.32
N GLN A 87 12.62 -7.78 -5.22
CA GLN A 87 12.04 -9.02 -5.68
C GLN A 87 10.75 -8.75 -6.45
N ALA A 88 10.60 -9.33 -7.64
CA ALA A 88 9.34 -9.33 -8.35
C ALA A 88 9.15 -10.63 -9.15
N ALA A 89 7.95 -11.18 -9.09
CA ALA A 89 7.41 -12.26 -9.90
C ALA A 89 6.17 -11.78 -10.66
N TRP A 90 6.13 -11.96 -11.97
CA TRP A 90 5.00 -11.59 -12.81
C TRP A 90 4.65 -12.70 -13.80
N SER A 91 3.37 -12.79 -14.14
CA SER A 91 2.86 -13.60 -15.25
C SER A 91 2.18 -12.65 -16.23
N THR A 92 2.55 -12.73 -17.50
CA THR A 92 1.91 -11.94 -18.55
C THR A 92 0.80 -12.78 -19.18
N GLN A 93 -0.47 -12.59 -18.79
CA GLN A 93 -1.57 -13.31 -19.45
C GLN A 93 -1.54 -13.05 -20.97
N GLY A 94 -1.39 -14.12 -21.77
CA GLY A 94 -1.36 -14.08 -23.23
C GLY A 94 0.02 -14.17 -23.89
N ARG A 95 1.11 -14.03 -23.13
CA ARG A 95 2.47 -14.40 -23.56
C ARG A 95 2.98 -15.33 -22.48
N MET A 96 3.27 -16.60 -22.76
CA MET A 96 3.83 -17.58 -21.79
C MET A 96 5.20 -17.15 -21.25
N GLN A 97 5.27 -16.00 -20.58
CA GLN A 97 6.43 -15.39 -19.98
C GLN A 97 6.05 -15.07 -18.55
N GLU A 98 6.35 -16.05 -17.72
CA GLU A 98 6.54 -15.87 -16.29
C GLU A 98 7.94 -15.29 -16.11
N GLY A 99 8.03 -14.21 -15.35
CA GLY A 99 9.29 -13.57 -15.03
C GLY A 99 9.46 -13.53 -13.54
N PHE A 100 10.68 -13.81 -13.09
CA PHE A 100 11.10 -13.64 -11.70
C PHE A 100 12.44 -12.93 -11.70
N ARG A 101 12.57 -11.92 -10.84
CA ARG A 101 13.81 -11.17 -10.67
C ARG A 101 14.06 -10.94 -9.19
N GLN A 102 15.29 -11.21 -8.78
CA GLN A 102 15.86 -10.73 -7.53
C GLN A 102 17.12 -9.94 -7.83
N SER A 103 17.22 -8.76 -7.25
CA SER A 103 18.35 -7.88 -7.45
C SER A 103 18.70 -7.18 -6.14
N VAL A 104 19.99 -6.88 -5.97
CA VAL A 104 20.48 -5.98 -4.93
C VAL A 104 21.05 -4.73 -5.58
N GLY A 105 21.02 -3.60 -4.91
CA GLY A 105 21.49 -2.36 -5.51
C GLY A 105 21.81 -1.26 -4.52
N LYS A 106 22.26 -0.14 -5.07
CA LYS A 106 22.56 1.08 -4.33
C LYS A 106 21.77 2.26 -4.90
N ILE A 107 21.12 3.02 -4.02
CA ILE A 107 20.45 4.27 -4.36
C ILE A 107 21.51 5.30 -4.77
N GLU A 108 21.39 5.80 -5.99
CA GLU A 108 22.14 6.97 -6.44
C GLU A 108 21.41 8.26 -6.09
N GLN A 109 20.09 8.25 -6.22
CA GLN A 109 19.25 9.40 -6.00
C GLN A 109 17.91 8.97 -5.43
N LEU A 110 17.49 9.62 -4.34
CA LEU A 110 16.14 9.55 -3.80
C LEU A 110 15.72 10.96 -3.42
N THR A 111 14.75 11.51 -4.15
CA THR A 111 14.21 12.84 -3.89
C THR A 111 12.72 12.76 -3.62
N MET A 112 12.26 13.63 -2.72
CA MET A 112 10.86 13.73 -2.36
C MET A 112 10.46 15.20 -2.25
N THR A 113 9.51 15.62 -3.09
CA THR A 113 9.11 17.03 -3.22
C THR A 113 7.60 17.18 -3.05
N PRO A 114 7.13 18.08 -2.16
CA PRO A 114 5.70 18.31 -2.00
C PRO A 114 5.10 19.01 -3.22
N ASP A 115 3.85 18.67 -3.55
CA ASP A 115 3.03 19.42 -4.51
C ASP A 115 2.08 20.40 -3.79
N LYS A 116 1.40 21.27 -4.57
CA LYS A 116 0.47 22.29 -4.04
C LYS A 116 -0.71 21.69 -3.25
N LYS A 117 -1.00 20.40 -3.40
CA LYS A 117 -2.10 19.68 -2.73
C LYS A 117 -1.60 18.92 -1.50
N GLY A 118 -0.29 18.99 -1.20
CA GLY A 118 0.34 18.28 -0.10
C GLY A 118 0.61 16.80 -0.40
N ASN A 119 0.51 16.35 -1.65
CA ASN A 119 1.03 15.03 -2.03
C ASN A 119 2.56 15.12 -2.16
N MET A 120 3.24 13.99 -2.10
CA MET A 120 4.68 13.94 -2.38
C MET A 120 4.95 13.35 -3.75
N LYS A 121 5.74 14.03 -4.57
CA LYS A 121 6.37 13.43 -5.74
C LYS A 121 7.68 12.80 -5.28
N VAL A 122 7.82 11.50 -5.49
CA VAL A 122 9.01 10.74 -5.11
C VAL A 122 9.69 10.27 -6.39
N TYR A 123 10.99 10.51 -6.50
CA TYR A 123 11.84 10.03 -7.58
C TYR A 123 12.97 9.20 -6.99
N MET A 124 13.25 8.05 -7.59
CA MET A 124 14.33 7.17 -7.20
C MET A 124 15.11 6.70 -8.43
N LYS A 125 16.44 6.73 -8.31
CA LYS A 125 17.38 6.11 -9.24
C LYS A 125 18.35 5.23 -8.46
N ALA A 126 18.58 4.02 -8.94
CA ALA A 126 19.49 3.08 -8.31
C ALA A 126 20.14 2.15 -9.34
N ASP A 127 21.38 1.75 -9.06
CA ASP A 127 22.06 0.71 -9.81
C ASP A 127 21.82 -0.63 -9.14
N MET A 128 21.32 -1.58 -9.93
CA MET A 128 20.88 -2.90 -9.49
C MET A 128 21.74 -3.97 -10.15
N THR A 129 21.94 -5.08 -9.43
CA THR A 129 22.63 -6.28 -9.90
C THR A 129 21.77 -7.49 -9.59
N ASP A 130 21.50 -8.32 -10.60
CA ASP A 130 20.72 -9.54 -10.44
C ASP A 130 21.47 -10.58 -9.59
N VAL A 131 20.76 -11.19 -8.64
CA VAL A 131 21.32 -12.16 -7.68
C VAL A 131 21.32 -13.59 -8.25
N GLN A 132 20.44 -13.89 -9.20
CA GLN A 132 20.20 -15.25 -9.70
C GLN A 132 20.90 -15.57 -11.02
N SER A 133 21.48 -14.59 -11.70
CA SER A 133 22.11 -14.83 -12.99
C SER A 133 23.56 -15.28 -12.79
N SER A 134 23.94 -16.39 -13.44
CA SER A 134 25.35 -16.85 -13.54
C SER A 134 26.26 -15.79 -14.17
N TRP A 135 25.67 -14.85 -14.90
CA TRP A 135 26.29 -13.66 -15.44
C TRP A 135 25.71 -12.48 -14.67
N ARG A 136 26.46 -11.81 -13.80
CA ARG A 136 25.95 -10.68 -13.00
C ARG A 136 25.41 -9.58 -13.92
N THR A 137 24.11 -9.62 -14.21
CA THR A 137 23.46 -8.64 -15.06
C THR A 137 23.15 -7.41 -14.24
N THR A 138 23.71 -6.27 -14.65
CA THR A 138 23.43 -4.98 -14.04
C THR A 138 22.29 -4.29 -14.78
N TRP A 139 21.46 -3.54 -14.06
CA TRP A 139 20.40 -2.71 -14.63
C TRP A 139 20.16 -1.48 -13.76
N THR A 140 19.69 -0.39 -14.38
CA THR A 140 19.33 0.82 -13.64
C THR A 140 17.84 0.82 -13.34
N LEU A 141 17.49 0.95 -12.07
CA LEU A 141 16.15 1.26 -11.64
C LEU A 141 15.92 2.77 -11.72
N THR A 142 14.92 3.21 -12.47
CA THR A 142 14.41 4.59 -12.43
C THR A 142 12.92 4.53 -12.16
N SER A 143 12.48 5.10 -11.03
CA SER A 143 11.08 5.08 -10.62
C SER A 143 10.62 6.48 -10.20
N SER A 144 9.37 6.80 -10.50
CA SER A 144 8.72 8.04 -10.11
C SER A 144 7.28 7.77 -9.77
N PHE A 145 6.87 8.14 -8.57
CA PHE A 145 5.50 7.96 -8.12
C PHE A 145 5.01 9.17 -7.33
N LYS A 146 3.69 9.25 -7.18
CA LYS A 146 3.04 10.21 -6.30
C LYS A 146 2.50 9.49 -5.08
N LEU A 147 2.93 9.91 -3.90
CA LEU A 147 2.34 9.50 -2.63
C LEU A 147 1.18 10.45 -2.31
N PHE A 148 -0.04 9.92 -2.33
CA PHE A 148 -1.25 10.73 -2.15
C PHE A 148 -1.51 11.04 -0.68
N LYS A 149 -1.75 12.31 -0.37
CA LYS A 149 -2.13 12.75 0.98
C LYS A 149 -3.35 11.95 1.46
N GLY A 150 -3.27 11.47 2.71
CA GLY A 150 -4.31 10.62 3.30
C GLY A 150 -4.19 9.13 2.96
N SER A 151 -3.06 8.68 2.41
CA SER A 151 -2.78 7.26 2.18
C SER A 151 -1.26 6.99 2.16
N ASN A 152 -0.88 5.71 2.23
CA ASN A 152 0.48 5.27 1.91
C ASN A 152 0.58 4.68 0.47
N ALA A 153 -0.40 4.98 -0.39
CA ALA A 153 -0.45 4.44 -1.75
C ALA A 153 0.69 5.02 -2.60
N ALA A 154 1.49 4.12 -3.15
CA ALA A 154 2.63 4.38 -4.01
C ALA A 154 2.54 3.45 -5.23
N PRO A 155 1.81 3.84 -6.29
CA PRO A 155 1.62 3.00 -7.46
C PRO A 155 2.96 2.70 -8.12
N TRP A 156 3.11 1.46 -8.58
CA TRP A 156 4.26 1.01 -9.35
C TRP A 156 3.96 1.13 -10.86
N MET A 157 4.63 0.34 -11.71
CA MET A 157 4.45 0.33 -13.16
C MET A 157 3.18 -0.43 -13.60
N GLY A 158 2.66 -0.10 -14.79
CA GLY A 158 1.71 -0.95 -15.51
C GLY A 158 0.37 -1.18 -14.82
N GLY A 159 -0.07 -0.27 -13.94
CA GLY A 159 -1.32 -0.40 -13.18
C GLY A 159 -1.23 -1.34 -11.98
N TRP A 160 -0.03 -1.69 -11.53
CA TRP A 160 0.17 -2.38 -10.26
C TRP A 160 -0.10 -1.42 -9.09
N GLU A 161 -0.81 -1.92 -8.10
CA GLU A 161 -0.98 -1.22 -6.84
C GLU A 161 0.32 -1.30 -6.04
N GLY A 162 0.57 -0.32 -5.19
CA GLY A 162 1.71 -0.39 -4.29
C GLY A 162 1.56 0.51 -3.08
N TYR A 163 2.30 0.18 -2.03
CA TYR A 163 2.18 0.78 -0.72
C TYR A 163 3.56 0.91 -0.07
N ILE A 164 3.80 2.05 0.59
CA ILE A 164 4.98 2.25 1.41
C ILE A 164 4.64 1.89 2.85
N VAL A 165 5.40 0.98 3.44
CA VAL A 165 5.20 0.52 4.82
C VAL A 165 6.53 0.48 5.55
N LEU A 166 6.47 0.52 6.88
CA LEU A 166 7.66 0.25 7.69
C LEU A 166 8.06 -1.22 7.55
N PRO A 167 9.36 -1.58 7.67
CA PRO A 167 9.79 -2.97 7.61
C PRO A 167 9.05 -3.89 8.59
N SER A 168 8.72 -3.39 9.78
CA SER A 168 7.97 -4.12 10.82
C SER A 168 6.48 -4.35 10.48
N GLN A 169 5.96 -3.68 9.46
CA GLN A 169 4.58 -3.78 9.00
C GLN A 169 4.47 -4.53 7.67
N ALA A 170 5.61 -4.89 7.07
CA ALA A 170 5.64 -5.50 5.75
C ALA A 170 5.08 -6.93 5.78
N ASN A 171 4.18 -7.22 4.86
CA ASN A 171 3.61 -8.55 4.62
C ASN A 171 4.26 -9.20 3.40
N VAL A 172 5.59 -9.21 3.40
CA VAL A 172 6.40 -9.69 2.28
C VAL A 172 6.94 -11.08 2.53
N THR A 173 6.97 -11.89 1.47
CA THR A 173 7.63 -13.21 1.51
C THR A 173 8.76 -13.24 0.49
N ARG A 174 9.98 -13.44 1.00
CA ARG A 174 11.15 -13.72 0.16
C ARG A 174 10.97 -15.09 -0.47
N LEU A 175 11.06 -15.13 -1.79
CA LEU A 175 11.08 -16.38 -2.52
C LEU A 175 12.52 -16.88 -2.52
N SER A 176 12.77 -18.08 -2.02
CA SER A 176 14.04 -18.76 -2.25
C SER A 176 14.05 -19.25 -3.70
N GLY A 177 14.68 -18.48 -4.60
CA GLY A 177 15.02 -18.99 -5.92
C GLY A 177 15.93 -20.21 -5.75
N SER A 178 15.68 -21.27 -6.52
CA SER A 178 16.49 -22.49 -6.54
C SER A 178 17.86 -22.22 -7.18
N MET A 179 18.73 -21.47 -6.52
CA MET A 179 20.19 -21.52 -6.66
C MET A 179 20.81 -21.13 -5.31
N PRO A 180 21.90 -21.77 -4.87
CA PRO A 180 22.50 -21.54 -3.57
C PRO A 180 22.90 -20.06 -3.42
N LEU A 181 22.20 -19.39 -2.51
CA LEU A 181 22.41 -18.00 -2.15
C LEU A 181 23.77 -17.84 -1.45
N ASN A 182 24.80 -17.45 -2.20
CA ASN A 182 25.96 -16.77 -1.60
C ASN A 182 25.60 -15.29 -1.40
N ILE A 183 24.75 -15.01 -0.41
CA ILE A 183 24.54 -13.65 0.08
C ILE A 183 25.76 -13.29 0.94
N PRO A 184 26.49 -12.20 0.65
CA PRO A 184 27.53 -11.70 1.54
C PRO A 184 26.93 -11.44 2.93
N GLN A 185 27.49 -12.06 3.97
CA GLN A 185 27.12 -11.80 5.36
C GLN A 185 27.30 -10.31 5.65
N GLY A 186 26.18 -9.59 5.74
CA GLY A 186 26.16 -8.13 5.86
C GLY A 186 24.84 -7.47 5.44
N PHE A 187 24.00 -8.16 4.67
CA PHE A 187 22.66 -7.69 4.26
C PHE A 187 21.51 -8.15 5.18
N ILE A 188 21.83 -8.76 6.32
CA ILE A 188 20.86 -9.16 7.33
C ILE A 188 21.41 -8.76 8.70
N LYS A 189 20.80 -7.74 9.30
CA LYS A 189 20.74 -7.56 10.75
C LYS A 189 19.29 -7.32 11.14
#